data_AF-A0A836D0R5-F1
#
_entry.id   AF-A0A836D0R5-F1
#
_cell.length_a   1.000
_cell.length_b   1.000
_cell.length_c   1.000
_cell.angle_alpha   90.00
_cell.angle_beta   90.00
_cell.angle_gamma   90.00
#
_symmetry.space_group_name_H-M   'P 1'
#
loop_
_entity.id
_entity.type
_entity.pdbx_description
1 polymer ?
#
loop_
_entity_poly.entity_id
_entity_poly.type
_entity_poly.pdbx_seq_one_letter_code
_entity_poly.pdbx_strand_id
1 'polypeptide(L)'
;MTLSLFFLAPPEVPESVDLDDDSEAILTADFEIGHFLRERIIPGSVLYFTGAAIEDDDDAYEEGEEADEEGEEEGDEENDPD
;
A
#
# COMPACT_ATOMS: atom_id res chain seq x y z
N MET A 1 -15.47 8.09 -14.13
CA MET A 1 -14.49 7.60 -13.16
C MET A 1 -15.00 6.25 -12.66
N THR A 2 -14.43 5.16 -13.17
CA THR A 2 -14.66 3.83 -12.61
C THR A 2 -13.71 3.68 -11.43
N LEU A 3 -14.24 3.48 -10.23
CA LEU A 3 -13.40 3.00 -9.12
C LEU A 3 -13.03 1.55 -9.45
N SER A 4 -11.77 1.32 -9.77
CA SER A 4 -11.22 -0.03 -9.88
C SER A 4 -10.96 -0.55 -8.47
N LEU A 5 -11.65 -1.62 -8.03
CA LEU A 5 -11.34 -2.30 -6.77
C LEU A 5 -10.17 -3.25 -7.01
N PHE A 6 -8.97 -2.69 -7.01
CA PHE A 6 -7.71 -3.42 -7.22
C PHE A 6 -7.54 -4.60 -6.25
N PHE A 7 -7.91 -4.42 -4.98
CA PHE A 7 -7.90 -5.46 -3.95
C PHE A 7 -8.72 -6.74 -4.27
N LEU A 8 -9.78 -6.63 -5.10
CA LEU A 8 -10.59 -7.81 -5.49
C LEU A 8 -10.03 -8.54 -6.72
N ALA A 9 -8.96 -8.02 -7.30
CA ALA A 9 -8.24 -8.58 -8.42
C ALA A 9 -6.73 -8.50 -8.12
N PRO A 10 -6.25 -9.21 -7.08
CA PRO A 10 -4.83 -9.25 -6.76
C PRO A 10 -4.03 -9.73 -7.99
N PRO A 11 -2.80 -9.23 -8.20
CA PRO A 11 -1.99 -9.64 -9.33
C PRO A 11 -1.72 -11.16 -9.28
N GLU A 12 -1.66 -11.78 -10.46
CA GLU A 12 -1.33 -13.21 -10.52
C GLU A 12 0.15 -13.41 -10.15
N VAL A 13 0.38 -14.30 -9.18
CA VAL A 13 1.72 -14.71 -8.79
C VAL A 13 2.29 -15.62 -9.88
N PRO A 14 3.34 -15.22 -10.62
CA PRO A 14 4.01 -16.12 -11.54
C PRO A 14 4.50 -17.40 -10.83
N GLU A 15 4.42 -18.54 -11.52
CA GLU A 15 4.89 -19.83 -10.99
C GLU A 15 6.43 -19.89 -10.82
N SER A 16 7.16 -18.94 -11.42
CA SER A 16 8.56 -18.70 -11.15
C SER A 16 8.72 -17.92 -9.85
N VAL A 17 9.62 -18.37 -8.97
CA VAL A 17 9.84 -17.83 -7.62
C VAL A 17 10.37 -16.38 -7.62
N ASP A 18 10.84 -15.86 -8.75
CA ASP A 18 11.29 -14.48 -8.86
C ASP A 18 10.09 -13.56 -9.12
N LEU A 19 9.51 -13.03 -8.05
CA LEU A 19 8.69 -11.83 -8.09
C LEU A 19 9.62 -10.61 -8.12
N ASP A 20 9.28 -9.61 -8.92
CA ASP A 20 9.89 -8.30 -8.80
C ASP A 20 9.42 -7.58 -7.52
N ASP A 21 10.23 -6.65 -7.02
CA ASP A 21 9.97 -5.95 -5.75
C ASP A 21 8.60 -5.23 -5.75
N ASP A 22 8.16 -4.70 -6.90
CA ASP A 22 6.86 -4.03 -7.03
C ASP A 22 5.70 -5.03 -6.85
N SER A 23 5.80 -6.21 -7.45
CA SER A 23 4.82 -7.29 -7.28
C SER A 23 4.75 -7.78 -5.84
N GLU A 24 5.89 -7.91 -5.14
CA GLU A 24 5.93 -8.28 -3.72
C GLU A 24 5.29 -7.19 -2.83
N ALA A 25 5.56 -5.92 -3.11
CA ALA A 25 4.98 -4.79 -2.39
C ALA A 25 3.45 -4.77 -2.53
N ILE A 26 2.94 -4.96 -3.75
CA ILE A 26 1.50 -5.01 -4.02
C ILE A 26 0.83 -6.16 -3.27
N LEU A 27 1.39 -7.38 -3.35
CA LEU A 27 0.81 -8.55 -2.69
C LEU A 27 0.84 -8.41 -1.17
N THR A 28 1.89 -7.79 -0.63
CA THR A 28 2.00 -7.49 0.79
C THR A 28 0.91 -6.52 1.23
N ALA A 29 0.69 -5.44 0.47
CA ALA A 29 -0.37 -4.47 0.73
C ALA A 29 -1.77 -5.13 0.65
N ASP A 30 -2.02 -5.97 -0.36
CA ASP A 30 -3.27 -6.72 -0.48
C ASP A 30 -3.47 -7.64 0.73
N PHE A 31 -2.44 -8.36 1.17
CA PHE A 31 -2.52 -9.21 2.36
C PHE A 31 -2.88 -8.40 3.61
N GLU A 32 -2.22 -7.25 3.81
CA GLU A 32 -2.48 -6.37 4.95
C GLU A 32 -3.91 -5.83 4.96
N ILE A 33 -4.39 -5.35 3.81
CA ILE A 33 -5.78 -4.87 3.65
C ILE A 33 -6.76 -6.01 3.96
N GLY A 34 -6.54 -7.20 3.39
CA GLY A 34 -7.40 -8.35 3.61
C GLY A 34 -7.42 -8.81 5.07
N HIS A 35 -6.25 -8.78 5.72
CA HIS A 35 -6.10 -9.09 7.13
C HIS A 35 -6.86 -8.09 8.00
N PHE A 36 -6.70 -6.79 7.73
CA PHE A 36 -7.39 -5.72 8.44
C PHE A 36 -8.91 -5.81 8.30
N LEU A 37 -9.39 -6.11 7.10
CA LEU A 37 -10.82 -6.33 6.86
C LEU A 37 -11.34 -7.50 7.69
N ARG A 38 -10.61 -8.62 7.72
CA ARG A 38 -11.01 -9.82 8.46
C ARG A 38 -10.98 -9.65 9.97
N GLU A 39 -9.95 -9.03 10.52
CA GLU A 39 -9.73 -8.95 11.97
C GLU A 39 -10.44 -7.75 12.62
N ARG A 40 -10.58 -6.62 11.90
CA ARG A 40 -11.15 -5.39 12.46
C ARG A 40 -12.49 -5.01 11.83
N ILE A 41 -12.53 -4.81 10.51
CA ILE A 41 -13.72 -4.24 9.85
C ILE A 41 -14.91 -5.20 9.88
N ILE A 42 -14.73 -6.47 9.54
CA ILE A 42 -15.85 -7.44 9.48
C ILE A 42 -16.44 -7.67 10.89
N PRO A 43 -15.65 -8.00 11.92
CA PRO A 43 -16.18 -8.19 13.28
C PRO A 43 -16.77 -6.90 13.87
N GLY A 44 -16.13 -5.76 13.63
CA GLY A 44 -16.53 -4.44 14.13
C GLY A 44 -17.44 -3.65 13.21
N SER A 45 -18.03 -4.28 12.17
CA SER A 45 -18.69 -3.56 11.06
C SER A 45 -19.74 -2.54 11.50
N VAL A 46 -20.51 -2.85 12.55
CA VAL A 46 -21.49 -1.92 13.12
C VAL A 46 -20.80 -0.70 13.75
N LEU A 47 -19.71 -0.91 14.48
CA LEU A 47 -18.96 0.17 15.14
C LEU A 47 -18.27 1.09 14.12
N TYR A 48 -17.68 0.53 13.07
CA TYR A 48 -17.08 1.31 11.98
C TYR A 48 -18.15 2.02 11.13
N PHE A 49 -19.32 1.42 10.93
CA PHE A 49 -20.45 2.07 10.25
C PHE A 49 -20.99 3.26 11.06
N THR A 50 -21.07 3.12 12.39
CA THR A 50 -21.55 4.21 13.26
C THR A 50 -20.47 5.22 13.63
N GLY A 51 -19.19 4.98 13.29
CA GLY A 51 -18.06 5.82 13.65
C GLY A 51 -17.50 5.60 15.07
N ALA A 52 -18.17 4.77 15.88
CA ALA A 52 -17.82 4.52 17.28
C ALA A 52 -16.47 3.78 17.48
N ALA A 53 -15.96 3.13 16.43
CA ALA A 53 -14.65 2.50 16.43
C ALA A 53 -13.48 3.48 16.20
N ILE A 54 -13.77 4.70 15.71
CA ILE A 54 -12.77 5.72 15.37
C ILE A 54 -12.61 6.71 16.53
N GLU A 55 -13.68 6.97 17.29
CA GLU A 55 -13.71 7.92 18.41
C GLU A 55 -12.92 7.47 19.66
N ASP A 56 -12.54 6.19 19.74
CA ASP A 56 -11.81 5.62 20.90
C ASP A 56 -10.29 5.49 20.66
N ASP A 57 -9.81 5.86 19.45
CA ASP A 57 -8.47 5.55 18.94
C ASP A 57 -7.77 6.79 18.33
N ASP A 58 -8.01 7.98 18.91
CA ASP A 58 -7.31 9.24 18.56
C ASP A 58 -5.77 9.15 18.69
N ASP A 59 -5.23 8.03 19.21
CA ASP A 59 -3.81 7.79 19.45
C ASP A 59 -3.16 6.76 18.49
N ALA A 60 -3.89 6.14 17.54
CA ALA A 60 -3.34 5.03 16.72
C ALA A 60 -3.35 5.21 15.19
N TYR A 61 -3.74 6.38 14.69
CA TYR A 61 -3.46 6.76 13.30
C TYR A 61 -2.06 7.36 13.21
N GLU A 62 -1.02 6.51 13.18
CA GLU A 62 0.26 6.92 12.58
C GLU A 62 0.00 7.15 11.08
N GLU A 63 -0.02 8.43 10.70
CA GLU A 63 0.05 8.90 9.33
C GLU A 63 1.13 8.10 8.60
N GLY A 64 0.73 7.37 7.54
CA GLY A 64 1.65 6.57 6.75
C GLY A 64 2.81 7.43 6.31
N GLU A 65 4.01 7.10 6.80
CA GLU A 65 5.27 7.69 6.40
C GLU A 65 5.36 7.61 4.87
N GLU A 66 5.09 8.73 4.21
CA GLU A 66 5.30 8.93 2.78
C GLU A 66 6.79 8.62 2.52
N ALA A 67 7.06 7.53 1.81
CA ALA A 67 8.42 7.15 1.45
C ALA A 67 9.04 8.27 0.61
N ASP A 68 10.01 8.97 1.21
CA ASP A 68 10.86 9.96 0.54
C ASP A 68 11.74 9.24 -0.50
N GLU A 69 11.28 9.22 -1.74
CA GLU A 69 12.09 8.85 -2.89
C GLU A 69 13.11 9.99 -3.16
N GLU A 70 14.20 9.97 -2.39
CA GLU A 70 15.45 10.68 -2.68
C GLU A 70 15.98 10.22 -4.04
N GLY A 71 15.61 10.97 -5.09
CA GLY A 71 16.12 10.79 -6.45
C GLY A 71 17.60 11.15 -6.54
N GLU A 72 18.47 10.19 -6.21
CA GLU A 72 19.87 10.20 -6.60
C GLU A 72 19.99 9.88 -8.10
N GLU A 73 20.19 10.90 -8.93
CA GLU A 73 20.77 10.72 -10.26
C GLU A 73 21.98 11.63 -10.40
N GLU A 74 23.12 11.05 -10.01
CA GLU A 74 24.49 11.48 -10.29
C GLU A 74 24.68 11.60 -11.82
N GLY A 75 24.58 12.82 -12.33
CA GLY A 75 24.86 13.17 -13.72
C GLY A 75 26.29 13.63 -13.93
N ASP A 76 27.18 12.66 -14.05
CA ASP A 76 28.60 12.72 -14.35
C ASP A 76 28.98 13.55 -15.61
N GLU A 77 29.97 14.43 -15.39
CA GLU A 77 31.06 14.92 -16.26
C GLU A 77 30.83 15.25 -17.77
N GLU A 78 31.15 16.52 -18.09
CA GLU A 78 32.06 16.97 -19.17
C GLU A 78 31.83 16.46 -20.62
N ASN A 79 31.34 17.32 -21.53
CA ASN A 79 32.01 17.57 -22.82
C ASN A 79 31.48 18.81 -23.56
N ASP A 80 32.31 19.83 -23.67
CA ASP A 80 32.20 20.91 -24.67
C ASP A 80 32.97 20.45 -25.92
N PRO A 81 32.32 20.26 -27.09
CA PRO A 81 32.70 21.14 -28.20
C PRO A 81 31.60 21.34 -29.28
N ASP A 82 31.36 22.59 -29.68
CA ASP A 82 31.57 23.10 -31.06
C ASP A 82 31.43 24.64 -31.12
#